data_AF-I0BMF5-F1
#
_entry.id   AF-I0BMF5-F1
#
_cell.length_a   1.000
_cell.length_b   1.000
_cell.length_c   1.000
_cell.angle_alpha   90.00
_cell.angle_beta   90.00
_cell.angle_gamma   90.00
#
_symmetry.space_group_name_H-M   'P 1'
#
loop_
_entity.id
_entity.type
_entity.pdbx_description
1 polymer ?
#
loop_
_entity_poly.entity_id
_entity_poly.type
_entity_poly.pdbx_seq_one_letter_code
_entity_poly.pdbx_strand_id
1 'polypeptide(L)'
;MRWLLALGVGIEITGIVWDTLYHEKYGYDELYFIPPAHYLDLVGAPLLFITALLLLRKGKGTLWPYYGIMAGAVLQTIGWVWDNFFYHLRGIEPGPLAPPHLALNFGLLFMVLFTICAFIAAAVHRFRNKSGPPMTAEKGMK
;
A
#
# COMPACT_ATOMS: atom_id res chain seq x y z
N MET A 1 1.71 -14.34 -4.44
CA MET A 1 1.40 -12.96 -4.87
C MET A 1 0.63 -12.17 -3.83
N ARG A 2 -0.50 -12.63 -3.27
CA ARG A 2 -1.16 -11.87 -2.18
C ARG A 2 -0.25 -11.65 -0.95
N TRP A 3 0.65 -12.58 -0.66
CA TRP A 3 1.68 -12.38 0.37
C TRP A 3 2.62 -11.20 0.07
N LEU A 4 2.85 -10.84 -1.20
CA LEU A 4 3.63 -9.65 -1.59
C LEU A 4 2.88 -8.36 -1.23
N LEU A 5 1.54 -8.37 -1.21
CA LEU A 5 0.77 -7.23 -0.70
C LEU A 5 0.99 -7.07 0.82
N ALA A 6 0.96 -8.17 1.57
CA ALA A 6 1.23 -8.13 3.01
C ALA A 6 2.68 -7.69 3.29
N LEU A 7 3.64 -8.17 2.50
CA LEU A 7 5.03 -7.72 2.58
C LEU A 7 5.17 -6.22 2.29
N GLY A 8 4.55 -5.73 1.21
CA GLY A 8 4.58 -4.31 0.87
C GLY A 8 4.00 -3.42 1.96
N VAL A 9 2.84 -3.79 2.53
CA VAL A 9 2.26 -3.09 3.69
C VAL A 9 3.20 -3.15 4.90
N GLY A 10 3.85 -4.29 5.15
CA GLY A 10 4.81 -4.42 6.25
C GLY A 10 6.03 -3.51 6.10
N ILE A 11 6.52 -3.32 4.86
CA ILE A 11 7.61 -2.38 4.56
C ILE A 11 7.17 -0.94 4.86
N GLU A 12 6.00 -0.53 4.38
CA GLU A 12 5.48 0.83 4.60
C GLU A 12 5.26 1.14 6.10
N ILE A 13 4.66 0.20 6.85
CA ILE A 13 4.47 0.36 8.30
C ILE A 13 5.83 0.48 9.01
N THR A 14 6.82 -0.32 8.58
CA THR A 14 8.18 -0.25 9.13
C THR A 14 8.85 1.07 8.79
N GLY A 15 8.61 1.60 7.58
CA GLY A 15 9.01 2.95 7.15
C GLY A 15 8.56 4.00 8.12
N ILE A 16 7.26 4.08 8.38
CA ILE A 16 6.67 5.09 9.27
C ILE A 16 7.12 4.93 10.73
N VAL A 17 7.21 3.71 11.23
CA VAL A 17 7.70 3.47 12.60
C VAL A 17 9.16 3.93 12.71
N TRP A 18 10.00 3.59 11.73
CA TRP A 18 11.38 4.03 11.72
C TRP A 18 11.48 5.55 11.60
N ASP A 19 10.67 6.16 10.74
CA ASP A 19 10.63 7.60 10.54
C ASP A 19 10.28 8.35 11.82
N THR A 20 9.22 7.91 12.50
CA THR A 20 8.81 8.45 13.80
C THR A 20 9.93 8.36 14.83
N LEU A 21 10.57 7.19 14.97
CA LEU A 21 11.68 6.98 15.90
C LEU A 21 12.91 7.81 15.52
N TYR A 22 13.12 8.06 14.23
CA TYR A 22 14.24 8.86 13.72
C TYR A 22 14.06 10.32 14.11
N HIS A 23 12.89 10.89 13.83
CA HIS A 23 12.58 12.28 14.19
C HIS A 23 12.49 12.50 15.71
N GLU A 24 12.00 11.53 16.49
CA GLU A 24 12.04 11.60 17.95
C GLU A 24 13.49 11.63 18.50
N LYS A 25 14.41 10.90 17.86
CA LYS A 25 15.79 10.75 18.33
C LYS A 25 16.70 11.89 17.90
N TYR A 26 16.59 12.33 16.64
CA TYR A 26 17.52 13.31 16.04
C TYR A 26 16.91 14.71 15.88
N GLY A 27 15.64 14.87 16.27
CA GLY A 27 14.93 16.12 16.10
C GLY A 27 14.42 16.34 14.67
N TYR A 28 13.46 17.24 14.56
CA TYR A 28 12.78 17.60 13.31
C TYR A 28 13.55 18.70 12.54
N ASP A 29 14.43 19.46 13.21
CA ASP A 29 15.02 20.68 12.65
C ASP A 29 16.49 20.53 12.20
N GLU A 30 17.15 19.39 12.43
CA GLU A 30 18.60 19.24 12.19
C GLU A 30 18.98 18.53 10.88
N LEU A 31 18.01 18.25 10.00
CA LEU A 31 18.23 17.40 8.82
C LEU A 31 18.34 18.21 7.53
N TYR A 32 19.56 18.42 7.06
CA TYR A 32 19.85 18.93 5.71
C TYR A 32 19.72 17.86 4.61
N PHE A 33 19.11 16.71 4.92
CA PHE A 33 19.01 15.56 4.03
C PHE A 33 17.72 14.77 4.27
N ILE A 34 17.30 14.01 3.25
CA ILE A 34 16.13 13.13 3.31
C ILE A 34 16.33 12.06 4.40
N PRO A 35 15.41 11.92 5.38
CA PRO A 35 15.49 10.88 6.39
C PRO A 35 15.69 9.49 5.78
N PRO A 36 16.61 8.65 6.30
CA PRO A 36 16.82 7.30 5.80
C PRO A 36 15.53 6.44 5.76
N ALA A 37 14.58 6.73 6.66
CA ALA A 37 13.30 6.04 6.73
C ALA A 37 12.41 6.29 5.50
N HIS A 38 12.49 7.49 4.90
CA HIS A 38 11.74 7.84 3.69
C HIS A 38 12.09 6.95 2.50
N TYR A 39 13.28 6.34 2.46
CA TYR A 39 13.64 5.41 1.37
C TYR A 39 12.88 4.09 1.44
N LEU A 40 12.28 3.71 2.58
CA LEU A 40 11.42 2.52 2.65
C LEU A 40 10.11 2.72 1.89
N ASP A 41 9.57 3.93 1.86
CA ASP A 41 8.38 4.27 1.08
C ASP A 41 8.63 4.11 -0.43
N LEU A 42 9.86 4.37 -0.88
CA LEU A 42 10.29 4.13 -2.26
C LEU A 42 10.39 2.65 -2.63
N VAL A 43 10.29 1.75 -1.66
CA VAL A 43 10.30 0.30 -1.89
C VAL A 43 8.89 -0.27 -1.73
N GLY A 44 8.18 0.10 -0.67
CA GLY A 44 6.87 -0.46 -0.35
C GLY A 44 5.78 -0.05 -1.35
N ALA A 45 5.65 1.24 -1.65
CA ALA A 45 4.59 1.75 -2.53
C ALA A 45 4.73 1.23 -3.98
N PRO A 46 5.92 1.22 -4.62
CA PRO A 46 6.09 0.58 -5.93
C PRO A 46 5.83 -0.92 -5.90
N LEU A 47 6.26 -1.63 -4.86
CA LEU A 47 6.00 -3.07 -4.72
C LEU A 47 4.49 -3.34 -4.63
N LEU A 48 3.76 -2.54 -3.85
CA LEU A 48 2.30 -2.64 -3.72
C LEU A 48 1.59 -2.33 -5.03
N PHE A 49 1.99 -1.26 -5.72
CA PHE A 49 1.42 -0.88 -7.01
C PHE A 49 1.61 -1.98 -8.05
N ILE A 50 2.85 -2.46 -8.23
CA ILE A 50 3.18 -3.51 -9.21
C ILE A 50 2.44 -4.80 -8.85
N THR A 51 2.43 -5.19 -7.58
CA THR A 51 1.74 -6.41 -7.13
C THR A 51 0.23 -6.32 -7.39
N ALA A 52 -0.39 -5.18 -7.08
CA ALA A 52 -1.81 -4.93 -7.34
C ALA A 52 -2.11 -5.00 -8.85
N LEU A 53 -1.30 -4.36 -9.68
CA LEU A 53 -1.43 -4.39 -11.14
C LEU A 53 -1.32 -5.82 -11.70
N LEU A 54 -0.34 -6.59 -11.24
CA LEU A 54 -0.16 -7.98 -11.68
C LEU A 54 -1.32 -8.88 -11.22
N LEU A 55 -1.85 -8.66 -10.02
CA LEU A 55 -3.03 -9.38 -9.52
C LEU A 55 -4.29 -9.01 -10.29
N LEU A 56 -4.46 -7.74 -10.65
CA LEU A 56 -5.55 -7.25 -11.48
C LEU A 56 -5.52 -7.89 -12.88
N ARG A 57 -4.35 -7.94 -13.51
CA ARG A 57 -4.14 -8.61 -14.82
C ARG A 57 -4.48 -10.11 -14.81
N LYS A 58 -4.42 -10.77 -13.66
CA LYS A 58 -4.79 -12.19 -13.53
C LYS A 58 -6.31 -12.42 -13.57
N GLY A 59 -7.13 -11.37 -13.49
CA GLY A 59 -8.56 -11.42 -13.84
C GLY A 59 -9.44 -12.34 -13.00
N LYS A 60 -9.03 -12.73 -11.77
CA LYS A 60 -9.80 -13.65 -10.91
C LYS A 60 -10.37 -12.94 -9.69
N GLY A 61 -11.69 -12.73 -9.70
CA GLY A 61 -12.46 -12.22 -8.57
C GLY A 61 -12.63 -10.70 -8.55
N THR A 62 -12.99 -10.17 -7.38
CA THR A 62 -13.29 -8.74 -7.18
C THR A 62 -12.06 -7.87 -7.41
N LEU A 63 -12.18 -6.87 -8.29
CA LEU A 63 -11.05 -6.05 -8.76
C LEU A 63 -10.87 -4.72 -8.01
N TRP A 64 -11.94 -4.15 -7.45
CA TRP A 64 -11.90 -2.84 -6.80
C TRP A 64 -10.85 -2.68 -5.69
N PRO A 65 -10.51 -3.72 -4.89
CA PRO A 65 -9.47 -3.58 -3.88
C PRO A 65 -8.11 -3.19 -4.48
N TYR A 66 -7.78 -3.73 -5.65
CA TYR A 66 -6.49 -3.45 -6.28
C TYR A 66 -6.39 -2.01 -6.80
N TYR A 67 -7.50 -1.43 -7.28
CA TYR A 67 -7.52 -0.01 -7.67
C TYR A 67 -7.28 0.92 -6.48
N GLY A 68 -7.85 0.62 -5.30
CA GLY A 68 -7.60 1.41 -4.10
C GLY A 68 -6.16 1.30 -3.59
N ILE A 69 -5.55 0.11 -3.66
CA ILE A 69 -4.11 -0.06 -3.38
C ILE A 69 -3.27 0.79 -4.34
N MET A 70 -3.57 0.75 -5.64
CA MET A 70 -2.85 1.54 -6.64
C MET A 70 -3.03 3.05 -6.43
N ALA A 71 -4.23 3.50 -6.09
CA ALA A 71 -4.50 4.89 -5.76
C ALA A 71 -3.73 5.35 -4.51
N GLY A 72 -3.69 4.51 -3.46
CA GLY A 72 -2.90 4.76 -2.26
C GLY A 72 -1.41 4.88 -2.56
N ALA A 73 -0.85 3.97 -3.37
CA ALA A 73 0.56 4.02 -3.76
C ALA A 73 0.91 5.26 -4.60
N VAL A 74 0.02 5.70 -5.48
CA VAL A 74 0.19 6.96 -6.23
C VAL A 74 0.17 8.16 -5.28
N LEU A 75 -0.77 8.20 -4.34
CA LEU A 75 -0.88 9.28 -3.37
C LEU A 75 0.35 9.35 -2.44
N GLN A 76 0.83 8.18 -1.97
CA GLN A 76 2.07 8.05 -1.22
C GLN A 76 3.26 8.60 -2.02
N THR A 77 3.38 8.23 -3.30
CA THR A 77 4.47 8.70 -4.16
C THR A 77 4.42 10.22 -4.35
N ILE A 78 3.22 10.79 -4.54
CA ILE A 78 3.05 12.25 -4.65
C ILE A 78 3.45 12.93 -3.35
N GLY A 79 2.97 12.42 -2.20
CA GLY A 79 3.33 12.93 -0.89
C GLY A 79 4.83 12.91 -0.67
N TRP A 80 5.47 11.78 -0.97
CA TRP A 80 6.92 11.58 -0.84
C TRP A 80 7.71 12.57 -1.72
N VAL A 81 7.32 12.73 -2.99
CA VAL A 81 7.98 13.68 -3.90
C VAL A 81 7.81 15.12 -3.39
N TRP A 82 6.61 15.46 -2.93
CA TRP A 82 6.33 16.79 -2.37
C TRP A 82 7.20 17.05 -1.15
N ASP A 83 7.16 16.14 -0.18
CA ASP A 83 7.87 16.24 1.09
C ASP A 83 9.38 16.38 0.89
N ASN A 84 9.96 15.48 0.11
CA ASN A 84 11.40 15.40 -0.04
C ASN A 84 11.96 16.50 -0.95
N PHE A 85 11.37 16.74 -2.12
CA PHE A 85 11.95 17.69 -3.08
C PHE A 85 11.57 19.15 -2.83
N PHE A 86 10.41 19.42 -2.22
CA PHE A 86 9.98 20.80 -1.97
C PHE A 86 10.26 21.27 -0.55
N TYR A 87 10.33 20.36 0.44
CA TYR A 87 10.61 20.72 1.83
C TYR A 87 12.01 20.28 2.26
N HIS A 88 12.30 18.98 2.37
CA HIS A 88 13.57 18.53 2.97
C HIS A 88 14.83 18.95 2.20
N LEU A 89 14.83 18.92 0.86
CA LEU A 89 15.97 19.42 0.08
C LEU A 89 16.23 20.94 0.24
N ARG A 90 15.28 21.67 0.83
CA ARG A 90 15.40 23.10 1.16
C ARG A 90 15.67 23.34 2.64
N GLY A 91 15.84 22.28 3.43
CA GLY A 91 16.00 22.34 4.88
C GLY A 91 14.75 22.87 5.59
N ILE A 92 13.56 22.63 5.03
CA ILE A 92 12.30 23.00 5.65
C ILE A 92 11.66 21.74 6.18
N GLU A 93 11.30 21.75 7.46
CA GLU A 93 10.47 20.70 8.05
C GLU A 93 8.99 21.12 7.99
N PRO A 94 8.14 20.42 7.22
CA PRO A 94 6.73 20.71 7.21
C PRO A 94 6.07 20.23 8.52
N GLY A 95 5.07 20.97 9.00
CA GLY A 95 4.29 20.52 10.16
C GLY A 95 3.56 19.19 9.90
N PRO A 96 3.16 18.44 10.95
CA PRO A 96 2.60 17.08 10.81
C PRO A 96 1.29 17.01 9.99
N LEU A 97 0.56 18.12 9.88
CA LEU A 97 -0.68 18.23 9.09
C LEU A 97 -0.46 18.93 7.74
N ALA A 98 0.79 19.12 7.32
CA ALA A 98 1.09 19.69 6.03
C ALA A 98 0.58 18.79 4.90
N PRO A 99 0.23 19.38 3.74
CA PRO A 99 -0.23 18.61 2.58
C PRO A 99 0.61 17.37 2.19
N PRO A 100 1.96 17.38 2.18
CA PRO A 100 2.75 16.18 1.89
C PRO A 100 2.49 15.04 2.89
N HIS A 101 2.50 15.34 4.19
CA HIS A 101 2.22 14.36 5.25
C HIS A 101 0.79 13.81 5.17
N LEU A 102 -0.19 14.64 4.83
CA LEU A 102 -1.56 14.16 4.61
C LEU A 102 -1.62 13.20 3.42
N ALA A 103 -0.93 13.51 2.31
CA ALA A 103 -0.87 12.63 1.15
C ALA A 103 -0.17 11.29 1.49
N LEU A 104 0.94 11.31 2.23
CA LEU A 104 1.61 10.10 2.73
C LEU A 104 0.68 9.26 3.62
N ASN A 105 0.09 9.87 4.64
CA ASN A 105 -0.78 9.17 5.59
C ASN A 105 -2.05 8.60 4.94
N PHE A 106 -2.71 9.36 4.06
CA PHE A 106 -3.88 8.85 3.33
C PHE A 106 -3.50 7.79 2.29
N GLY A 107 -2.32 7.93 1.66
CA GLY A 107 -1.75 6.93 0.76
C GLY A 107 -1.60 5.59 1.46
N LEU A 108 -0.97 5.58 2.63
CA LEU A 108 -0.79 4.40 3.44
C LEU A 108 -2.13 3.82 3.86
N LEU A 109 -3.02 4.67 4.38
CA LEU A 109 -4.32 4.24 4.85
C LEU A 109 -5.10 3.52 3.75
N PHE A 110 -5.07 4.04 2.52
CA PHE A 110 -5.66 3.38 1.37
C PHE A 110 -4.96 2.04 1.08
N MET A 111 -3.64 2.00 1.03
CA MET A 111 -2.92 0.75 0.78
C MET A 111 -3.24 -0.32 1.83
N VAL A 112 -3.32 0.02 3.11
CA VAL A 112 -3.66 -0.89 4.21
C VAL A 112 -5.11 -1.37 4.08
N LEU A 113 -6.08 -0.45 4.05
CA LEU A 113 -7.51 -0.81 4.03
C LEU A 113 -7.86 -1.65 2.82
N PHE A 114 -7.41 -1.25 1.64
CA PHE A 114 -7.73 -1.98 0.42
C PHE A 114 -6.93 -3.29 0.30
N THR A 115 -5.76 -3.42 0.94
CA THR A 115 -5.10 -4.72 1.10
C THR A 115 -5.94 -5.66 1.96
N ILE A 116 -6.46 -5.19 3.11
CA ILE A 116 -7.39 -5.96 3.95
C ILE A 116 -8.62 -6.38 3.13
N CYS A 117 -9.24 -5.47 2.38
CA CYS A 117 -10.36 -5.78 1.51
C CYS A 117 -10.01 -6.82 0.44
N ALA A 118 -8.80 -6.79 -0.13
CA ALA A 118 -8.34 -7.79 -1.10
C ALA A 118 -8.25 -9.20 -0.48
N PHE A 119 -7.79 -9.30 0.78
CA PHE A 119 -7.76 -10.57 1.52
C PHE A 119 -9.17 -11.07 1.87
N ILE A 120 -10.05 -10.20 2.34
CA ILE A 120 -11.45 -10.55 2.64
C ILE A 120 -12.17 -11.02 1.36
N ALA A 121 -12.08 -10.26 0.27
CA ALA A 121 -12.71 -10.63 -1.00
C ALA A 121 -12.21 -11.99 -1.52
N ALA A 122 -10.92 -12.26 -1.36
CA ALA A 122 -10.33 -13.55 -1.69
C ALA A 122 -10.87 -14.70 -0.83
N ALA A 123 -11.03 -14.47 0.48
CA ALA A 123 -11.59 -15.46 1.40
C ALA A 123 -13.05 -15.75 1.06
N VAL A 124 -13.87 -14.72 0.87
CA VAL A 124 -15.30 -14.84 0.49
C VAL A 124 -15.45 -15.61 -0.82
N HIS A 125 -14.65 -15.30 -1.84
CA HIS A 125 -14.68 -16.02 -3.11
C HIS A 125 -14.31 -17.51 -2.95
N ARG A 126 -13.35 -17.83 -2.07
CA ARG A 126 -13.00 -19.23 -1.76
C ARG A 126 -14.14 -19.96 -1.05
N PHE A 127 -14.81 -19.32 -0.10
CA PHE A 127 -15.94 -19.93 0.61
C PHE A 127 -17.12 -20.19 -0.32
N ARG A 128 -17.52 -19.20 -1.13
CA ARG A 128 -18.63 -19.35 -2.10
C ARG A 128 -18.39 -20.49 -3.10
N ASN A 129 -17.16 -20.67 -3.54
CA ASN A 129 -16.81 -21.75 -4.49
C ASN A 129 -16.76 -23.14 -3.85
N LYS A 130 -16.60 -23.23 -2.52
CA LYS A 130 -16.67 -24.52 -1.79
C LYS A 130 -18.10 -24.92 -1.44
N SER A 131 -19.01 -23.96 -1.30
CA SER A 131 -20.42 -24.19 -0.91
C SER A 131 -21.37 -24.37 -2.10
N GLY A 132 -20.91 -24.25 -3.34
CA GLY A 132 -21.72 -24.59 -4.52
C GLY A 132 -21.91 -26.10 -4.63
N PRO A 133 -23.11 -26.60 -4.96
CA PRO A 133 -23.29 -28.04 -5.18
C PRO A 133 -22.31 -28.51 -6.27
N PRO A 134 -21.68 -29.69 -6.13
CA PRO A 134 -20.97 -30.28 -7.25
C PRO A 134 -21.97 -30.36 -8.39
N MET A 135 -21.65 -29.74 -9.54
CA MET A 135 -22.41 -29.99 -10.76
C MET A 135 -22.25 -31.48 -11.05
N THR A 136 -23.23 -32.27 -10.61
CA THR A 136 -23.38 -33.66 -11.00
C THR A 136 -23.33 -33.65 -12.50
N ALA A 137 -22.33 -34.36 -13.03
CA ALA A 137 -22.19 -34.61 -14.44
C ALA A 137 -23.45 -35.33 -14.94
N GLU A 138 -24.45 -34.58 -15.39
CA GLU A 138 -25.40 -35.04 -16.39
C GLU A 138 -24.63 -35.23 -17.71
N LYS A 139 -23.85 -36.31 -17.77
CA LYS A 139 -23.37 -36.90 -19.02
C LYS A 139 -23.62 -38.39 -18.92
N GLY A 140 -24.85 -38.77 -19.23
CA GLY A 140 -25.25 -40.18 -19.22
C GLY A 140 -26.72 -40.43 -19.59
N MET A 141 -27.33 -39.59 -20.43
CA MET A 141 -28.54 -39.97 -21.17
C MET A 141 -28.32 -39.64 -22.64
N LYS A 142 -27.74 -40.61 -23.36
CA LYS A 142 -28.21 -41.14 -24.63
C LYS A 142 -27.30 -42.29 -25.05
#